data_AF-A0A7S3FKY7-F1
#
_entry.id   AF-A0A7S3FKY7-F1
#
_cell.length_a   1.000
_cell.length_b   1.000
_cell.length_c   1.000
_cell.angle_alpha   90.00
_cell.angle_beta   90.00
_cell.angle_gamma   90.00
#
_symmetry.space_group_name_H-M   'P 1'
#
loop_
_entity.id
_entity.type
_entity.pdbx_description
1 polymer ?
#
loop_
_entity_poly.entity_id
_entity_poly.type
_entity_poly.pdbx_seq_one_letter_code
_entity_poly.pdbx_strand_id
1 'polypeptide(L)'
;SDAGAHGDGPGADVSGVKANNGGGEVGVQPAVSRAMGQFDTVLADYLFGSLEYFWPYSEERLMDLLCERVARGGQLLFVGREPYAYPSSAWRGLPSAVRLVLETERLRDGCMVLSHQRAYREFPEQWTKEALRRRGFRVKERTVFRSKHTPKSLELQLSWAESEARRVPDAALAQALLKRVAAVRQE
;
A
#
# COMPACT_ATOMS: atom_id res chain seq x y z
N SER A 1 -40.27 -7.74 58.58
CA SER A 1 -40.31 -6.28 58.67
C SER A 1 -39.31 -5.74 57.66
N ASP A 2 -39.86 -4.96 56.73
CA ASP A 2 -39.26 -4.13 55.69
C ASP A 2 -38.36 -4.68 54.58
N ALA A 3 -38.84 -4.37 53.38
CA ALA A 3 -38.22 -4.43 52.07
C ALA A 3 -37.46 -3.12 51.77
N GLY A 4 -36.55 -3.16 50.79
CA GLY A 4 -35.95 -1.95 50.23
C GLY A 4 -34.87 -2.26 49.19
N ALA A 5 -35.21 -2.10 47.92
CA ALA A 5 -34.42 -2.37 46.73
C ALA A 5 -33.37 -1.28 46.43
N HIS A 6 -32.31 -1.64 45.68
CA HIS A 6 -31.52 -0.85 44.71
C HIS A 6 -30.34 -1.75 44.26
N GLY A 7 -30.01 -1.99 42.99
CA GLY A 7 -30.46 -1.58 41.67
C GLY A 7 -29.39 -2.09 40.68
N ASP A 8 -29.83 -2.73 39.60
CA ASP A 8 -28.96 -3.14 38.47
C ASP A 8 -28.29 -1.93 37.81
N GLY A 9 -27.02 -2.06 37.46
CA GLY A 9 -26.25 -1.09 36.67
C GLY A 9 -25.38 -1.79 35.61
N PRO A 10 -25.34 -1.32 34.34
CA PRO A 10 -24.96 -2.13 33.20
C PRO A 10 -23.50 -1.95 32.74
N GLY A 11 -23.01 -2.97 32.02
CA GLY A 11 -22.14 -2.89 30.84
C GLY A 11 -20.93 -1.96 30.88
N ALA A 12 -19.74 -2.54 31.06
CA ALA A 12 -18.48 -1.87 30.69
C ALA A 12 -18.37 -1.80 29.16
N ASP A 13 -18.88 -0.70 28.60
CA ASP A 13 -18.71 -0.25 27.23
C ASP A 13 -17.27 0.26 27.05
N VAL A 14 -16.48 -0.43 26.21
CA VAL A 14 -15.11 -0.02 25.89
C VAL A 14 -15.16 1.05 24.81
N SER A 15 -15.44 2.28 25.22
CA SER A 15 -15.30 3.46 24.37
C SER A 15 -13.95 4.14 24.62
N GLY A 16 -13.18 4.38 23.54
CA GLY A 16 -12.10 5.36 23.56
C GLY A 16 -10.75 4.91 23.00
N VAL A 17 -10.66 4.69 21.69
CA VAL A 17 -9.40 4.98 20.97
C VAL A 17 -9.48 6.44 20.50
N LYS A 18 -8.92 7.36 21.30
CA LYS A 18 -8.67 8.73 20.85
C LYS A 18 -7.39 8.74 20.01
N ALA A 19 -7.53 8.82 18.69
CA ALA A 19 -6.45 9.27 17.84
C ALA A 19 -6.29 10.79 18.05
N ASN A 20 -5.34 11.19 18.88
CA ASN A 20 -4.90 12.57 18.99
C ASN A 20 -3.75 12.78 18.01
N ASN A 21 -3.95 13.59 16.97
CA ASN A 21 -2.90 14.36 16.31
C ASN A 21 -3.54 15.41 15.38
N GLY A 22 -3.46 16.68 15.80
CA GLY A 22 -3.42 17.84 14.90
C GLY A 22 -4.67 18.14 14.09
N GLY A 23 -5.73 18.60 14.75
CA GLY A 23 -6.86 19.24 14.09
C GLY A 23 -6.48 20.58 13.46
N GLY A 24 -6.45 20.59 12.13
CA GLY A 24 -6.69 21.79 11.33
C GLY A 24 -7.64 21.37 10.22
N GLU A 25 -8.92 21.72 10.34
CA GLU A 25 -9.86 21.60 9.22
C GLU A 25 -9.43 22.60 8.14
N VAL A 26 -8.60 22.15 7.21
CA VAL A 26 -8.38 22.89 5.96
C VAL A 26 -9.62 22.66 5.11
N GLY A 27 -10.53 23.64 5.13
CA GLY A 27 -11.64 23.71 4.20
C GLY A 27 -11.13 23.89 2.77
N VAL A 28 -10.69 22.79 2.14
CA VAL A 28 -10.40 22.76 0.71
C VAL A 28 -11.73 22.57 -0.01
N GLN A 29 -12.32 23.67 -0.49
CA GLN A 29 -13.35 23.57 -1.53
C GLN A 29 -12.66 23.06 -2.81
N PRO A 30 -13.09 21.93 -3.40
CA PRO A 30 -12.52 21.50 -4.66
C PRO A 30 -12.94 22.47 -5.77
N ALA A 31 -11.99 23.31 -6.19
CA ALA A 31 -12.13 24.20 -7.33
C ALA A 31 -12.06 23.44 -8.66
N VAL A 32 -12.91 22.43 -8.88
CA VAL A 32 -13.28 21.93 -10.21
C VAL A 32 -14.69 21.30 -10.14
N SER A 33 -15.74 22.12 -10.17
CA SER A 33 -17.11 21.64 -10.37
C SER A 33 -17.39 21.41 -11.86
N ARG A 34 -16.70 20.45 -12.47
CA ARG A 34 -17.26 19.72 -13.59
C ARG A 34 -17.41 18.30 -13.12
N ALA A 35 -18.65 17.90 -12.83
CA ALA A 35 -18.97 16.50 -12.63
C ALA A 35 -18.50 15.76 -13.88
N MET A 36 -17.32 15.13 -13.83
CA MET A 36 -16.94 14.18 -14.87
C MET A 36 -18.08 13.16 -14.93
N GLY A 37 -18.62 12.89 -16.12
CA GLY A 37 -19.69 11.92 -16.27
C GLY A 37 -19.28 10.52 -15.80
N GLN A 38 -20.20 9.58 -15.93
CA GLN A 38 -19.86 8.18 -15.87
C GLN A 38 -19.28 7.72 -17.21
N PHE A 39 -18.43 6.70 -17.17
CA PHE A 39 -17.76 6.13 -18.34
C PHE A 39 -18.10 4.64 -18.47
N ASP A 40 -18.22 4.17 -19.71
CA ASP A 40 -18.44 2.75 -19.99
C ASP A 40 -17.25 1.87 -19.58
N THR A 41 -16.04 2.45 -19.59
CA THR A 41 -14.82 1.78 -19.15
C THR A 41 -13.96 2.75 -18.35
N VAL A 42 -13.54 2.32 -17.16
CA VAL A 42 -12.54 2.98 -16.33
C VAL A 42 -11.32 2.07 -16.23
N LEU A 43 -10.13 2.59 -16.51
CA LEU A 43 -8.86 1.87 -16.35
C LEU A 43 -8.05 2.48 -15.21
N ALA A 44 -7.76 1.67 -14.20
CA ALA A 44 -6.84 1.99 -13.11
C ALA A 44 -5.55 1.18 -13.30
N ASP A 45 -4.54 1.78 -13.93
CA ASP A 45 -3.27 1.13 -14.26
C ASP A 45 -2.14 1.58 -13.33
N TYR A 46 -1.70 0.69 -12.43
CA TYR A 46 -0.73 0.97 -11.35
C TYR A 46 -1.07 2.24 -10.52
N LEU A 47 -2.36 2.59 -10.49
CA LEU A 47 -2.85 3.83 -9.89
C LEU A 47 -2.69 3.83 -8.38
N PHE A 48 -3.01 2.71 -7.73
CA PHE A 48 -3.00 2.58 -6.28
C PHE A 48 -1.57 2.61 -5.73
N GLY A 49 -0.66 1.84 -6.33
CA GLY A 49 0.77 1.90 -6.02
C GLY A 49 1.30 3.33 -6.10
N SER A 50 0.97 4.04 -7.18
CA SER A 50 1.44 5.41 -7.42
C SER A 50 0.83 6.44 -6.45
N LEU A 51 -0.42 6.26 -6.04
CA LEU A 51 -1.15 7.23 -5.24
C LEU A 51 -0.79 7.24 -3.75
N GLU A 52 -0.36 6.12 -3.16
CA GLU A 52 0.02 6.11 -1.73
C GLU A 52 1.12 7.14 -1.39
N TYR A 53 1.97 7.47 -2.36
CA TYR A 53 2.98 8.52 -2.20
C TYR A 53 2.36 9.92 -2.09
N PHE A 54 1.28 10.20 -2.83
CA PHE A 54 0.66 11.53 -2.92
C PHE A 54 -0.57 11.71 -2.02
N TRP A 55 -1.30 10.63 -1.76
CA TRP A 55 -2.54 10.63 -1.00
C TRP A 55 -2.60 9.38 -0.10
N PRO A 56 -1.87 9.41 1.03
CA PRO A 56 -1.76 8.24 1.90
C PRO A 56 -3.08 7.94 2.62
N TYR A 57 -3.35 6.65 2.85
CA TYR A 57 -4.54 6.16 3.57
C TYR A 57 -5.89 6.48 2.89
N SER A 58 -5.87 6.79 1.59
CA SER A 58 -7.05 7.23 0.86
C SER A 58 -7.73 6.13 0.05
N GLU A 59 -7.45 4.86 0.33
CA GLU A 59 -7.59 3.82 -0.69
C GLU A 59 -9.05 3.36 -0.81
N GLU A 60 -9.78 3.37 0.30
CA GLU A 60 -11.23 3.24 0.30
C GLU A 60 -11.88 4.39 -0.47
N ARG A 61 -11.41 5.63 -0.26
CA ARG A 61 -11.98 6.81 -0.94
C ARG A 61 -11.67 6.80 -2.44
N LEU A 62 -10.46 6.42 -2.83
CA LEU A 62 -10.08 6.25 -4.23
C LEU A 62 -10.94 5.15 -4.88
N MET A 63 -11.16 4.04 -4.19
CA MET A 63 -12.03 2.97 -4.68
C MET A 63 -13.47 3.46 -4.89
N ASP A 64 -14.01 4.25 -3.96
CA ASP A 64 -15.34 4.89 -4.13
C ASP A 64 -15.37 5.77 -5.38
N LEU A 65 -14.39 6.66 -5.51
CA LEU A 65 -14.30 7.57 -6.66
C LEU A 65 -14.25 6.81 -7.97
N LEU A 66 -13.43 5.75 -8.07
CA LEU A 66 -13.34 4.94 -9.28
C LEU A 66 -14.68 4.25 -9.59
N CYS A 67 -15.32 3.67 -8.58
CA CYS A 67 -16.61 2.99 -8.72
C CYS A 67 -17.73 3.95 -9.16
N GLU A 68 -17.78 5.16 -8.60
CA GLU A 68 -18.74 6.22 -8.95
C GLU A 68 -18.61 6.67 -10.42
N ARG A 69 -17.42 6.53 -11.02
CA ARG A 69 -17.18 6.88 -12.43
C ARG A 69 -17.58 5.79 -13.42
N VAL A 70 -17.93 4.59 -12.98
CA VAL A 70 -18.34 3.51 -13.90
C VAL A 70 -19.83 3.65 -14.20
N ALA A 71 -20.17 3.74 -15.48
CA ALA A 71 -21.56 3.77 -15.94
C ALA A 71 -22.28 2.46 -15.60
N ARG A 72 -23.61 2.50 -15.50
CA ARG A 72 -24.40 1.28 -15.28
C ARG A 72 -24.14 0.27 -16.42
N GLY A 73 -23.61 -0.89 -16.07
CA GLY A 73 -23.24 -1.93 -17.04
C GLY A 73 -21.83 -1.78 -17.62
N GLY A 74 -21.13 -0.70 -17.28
CA GLY A 74 -19.73 -0.47 -17.62
C GLY A 74 -18.75 -1.36 -16.87
N GLN A 75 -17.46 -1.12 -17.08
CA GLN A 75 -16.38 -1.97 -16.60
C GLN A 75 -15.27 -1.16 -15.94
N LEU A 76 -14.73 -1.72 -14.86
CA LEU A 76 -13.51 -1.23 -14.22
C LEU A 76 -12.41 -2.25 -14.47
N LEU A 77 -11.37 -1.83 -15.19
CA LEU A 77 -10.15 -2.59 -15.40
C LEU A 77 -9.12 -2.15 -14.37
N PHE A 78 -8.58 -3.11 -13.64
CA PHE A 78 -7.61 -2.86 -12.57
C PHE A 78 -6.32 -3.59 -12.88
N VAL A 79 -5.21 -2.85 -12.95
CA VAL A 79 -3.86 -3.38 -13.12
C VAL A 79 -3.02 -2.90 -11.95
N GLY A 80 -2.30 -3.83 -11.32
CA GLY A 80 -1.41 -3.55 -10.21
C GLY A 80 -0.47 -4.72 -9.97
N ARG A 81 0.41 -4.58 -8.97
CA ARG A 81 1.38 -5.62 -8.61
C ARG A 81 0.95 -6.29 -7.31
N GLU A 82 0.87 -7.62 -7.30
CA GLU A 82 0.67 -8.34 -6.04
C GLU A 82 1.87 -8.09 -5.11
N PRO A 83 1.66 -7.61 -3.87
CA PRO A 83 2.76 -7.38 -2.94
C PRO A 83 3.41 -8.71 -2.56
N TYR A 84 4.75 -8.70 -2.40
CA TYR A 84 5.45 -9.89 -1.95
C TYR A 84 5.07 -10.23 -0.51
N ALA A 85 4.62 -11.47 -0.29
CA ALA A 85 4.62 -12.04 1.05
C ALA A 85 6.07 -12.31 1.47
N TYR A 86 6.51 -11.76 2.60
CA TYR A 86 7.82 -12.05 3.17
C TYR A 86 7.70 -13.23 4.14
N PRO A 87 8.14 -14.45 3.77
CA PRO A 87 7.98 -15.61 4.63
C PRO A 87 9.11 -15.62 5.68
N SER A 88 8.81 -15.13 6.88
CA SER A 88 9.77 -15.07 7.99
C SER A 88 10.31 -16.44 8.38
N SER A 89 9.48 -17.49 8.37
CA SER A 89 9.85 -18.86 8.75
C SER A 89 10.48 -19.68 7.62
N ALA A 90 10.19 -19.36 6.35
CA ALA A 90 10.68 -20.15 5.20
C ALA A 90 11.86 -19.50 4.46
N TRP A 91 12.35 -18.35 4.91
CA TRP A 91 13.39 -17.57 4.22
C TRP A 91 14.58 -18.42 3.77
N ARG A 92 15.14 -19.25 4.66
CA ARG A 92 16.33 -20.08 4.36
C ARG A 92 16.06 -21.19 3.34
N GLY A 93 14.81 -21.63 3.20
CA GLY A 93 14.39 -22.66 2.24
C GLY A 93 14.06 -22.12 0.85
N LEU A 94 14.06 -20.80 0.66
CA LEU A 94 13.78 -20.19 -0.65
C LEU A 94 14.96 -20.37 -1.62
N PRO A 95 14.69 -20.56 -2.93
CA PRO A 95 15.71 -20.49 -3.96
C PRO A 95 16.52 -19.20 -3.85
N SER A 96 17.84 -19.27 -4.13
CA SER A 96 18.74 -18.11 -4.03
C SER A 96 18.24 -16.91 -4.84
N ALA A 97 17.79 -17.15 -6.08
CA ALA A 97 17.24 -16.10 -6.94
C ALA A 97 15.99 -15.41 -6.33
N VAL A 98 15.11 -16.17 -5.66
CA VAL A 98 13.93 -15.61 -4.98
C VAL A 98 14.37 -14.76 -3.79
N ARG A 99 15.33 -15.25 -3.00
CA ARG A 99 15.90 -14.47 -1.89
C ARG A 99 16.52 -13.18 -2.38
N LEU A 100 17.27 -13.20 -3.48
CA LEU A 100 17.91 -12.02 -4.04
C LEU A 100 16.87 -10.94 -4.45
N VAL A 101 15.78 -11.35 -5.10
CA VAL A 101 14.68 -10.44 -5.46
C VAL A 101 14.05 -9.82 -4.21
N LEU A 102 13.69 -10.65 -3.22
CA LEU A 102 13.05 -10.18 -1.99
C LEU A 102 13.98 -9.31 -1.14
N GLU A 103 15.27 -9.64 -1.09
CA GLU A 103 16.29 -8.87 -0.40
C GLU A 103 16.49 -7.51 -1.07
N THR A 104 16.52 -7.47 -2.40
CA THR A 104 16.63 -6.23 -3.18
C THR A 104 15.43 -5.31 -2.92
N GLU A 105 14.21 -5.83 -2.99
CA GLU A 105 12.97 -5.08 -2.68
C GLU A 105 12.98 -4.57 -1.22
N ARG A 106 13.31 -5.45 -0.27
CA ARG A 106 13.36 -5.08 1.16
C ARG A 106 14.39 -3.99 1.43
N LEU A 107 15.56 -4.10 0.82
CA LEU A 107 16.65 -3.13 0.99
C LEU A 107 16.27 -1.78 0.40
N ARG A 108 15.67 -1.75 -0.80
CA ARG A 108 15.14 -0.52 -1.42
C ARG A 108 14.11 0.15 -0.51
N ASP A 109 13.09 -0.58 -0.09
CA ASP A 109 12.00 -0.01 0.70
C ASP A 109 12.49 0.43 2.08
N GLY A 110 13.43 -0.31 2.68
CA GLY A 110 14.11 0.08 3.91
C GLY A 110 14.88 1.39 3.76
N CYS A 111 15.68 1.54 2.69
CA CYS A 111 16.38 2.78 2.41
C CYS A 111 15.42 3.97 2.24
N MET A 112 14.30 3.77 1.53
CA MET A 112 13.27 4.82 1.34
C MET A 112 12.68 5.27 2.68
N VAL A 113 12.27 4.32 3.53
CA VAL A 113 11.67 4.65 4.82
C VAL A 113 12.68 5.39 5.71
N LEU A 114 13.93 4.95 5.73
CA LEU A 114 15.00 5.55 6.53
C LEU A 114 15.47 6.92 5.98
N SER A 115 15.21 7.22 4.70
CA SER A 115 15.43 8.56 4.11
C SER A 115 14.20 9.47 4.20
N HIS A 116 13.23 9.12 5.07
CA HIS A 116 11.96 9.82 5.26
C HIS A 116 11.09 9.92 4.00
N GLN A 117 11.27 8.98 3.06
CA GLN A 117 10.40 8.82 1.90
C GLN A 117 9.35 7.74 2.16
N ARG A 118 8.28 7.75 1.36
CA ARG A 118 7.27 6.67 1.37
C ARG A 118 7.60 5.65 0.29
N ALA A 119 7.68 4.37 0.67
CA ALA A 119 7.73 3.29 -0.29
C ALA A 119 6.38 3.14 -1.00
N TYR A 120 6.41 2.78 -2.28
CA TYR A 120 5.21 2.42 -3.04
C TYR A 120 4.50 1.24 -2.35
N ARG A 121 3.18 1.34 -2.19
CA ARG A 121 2.37 0.26 -1.62
C ARG A 121 1.27 -0.12 -2.58
N GLU A 122 1.30 -1.37 -2.98
CA GLU A 122 0.25 -1.98 -3.78
C GLU A 122 -0.72 -2.74 -2.87
N PHE A 123 -1.97 -2.92 -3.32
CA PHE A 123 -2.97 -3.67 -2.58
C PHE A 123 -2.97 -5.14 -3.01
N PRO A 124 -3.05 -6.07 -2.05
CA PRO A 124 -3.29 -7.47 -2.37
C PRO A 124 -4.55 -7.62 -3.22
N GLU A 125 -4.50 -8.51 -4.21
CA GLU A 125 -5.63 -8.78 -5.09
C GLU A 125 -6.89 -9.14 -4.29
N GLN A 126 -6.73 -9.90 -3.20
CA GLN A 126 -7.84 -10.25 -2.32
C GLN A 126 -8.54 -9.02 -1.74
N TRP A 127 -7.77 -8.05 -1.23
CA TRP A 127 -8.34 -6.81 -0.71
C TRP A 127 -9.10 -6.05 -1.80
N THR A 128 -8.51 -5.93 -3.00
CA THR A 128 -9.15 -5.25 -4.14
C THR A 128 -10.47 -5.90 -4.51
N LYS A 129 -10.54 -7.23 -4.57
CA LYS A 129 -11.79 -7.97 -4.84
C LYS A 129 -12.85 -7.72 -3.78
N GLU A 130 -12.47 -7.75 -2.51
CA GLU A 130 -13.39 -7.51 -1.41
C GLU A 130 -13.91 -6.06 -1.40
N ALA A 131 -13.02 -5.10 -1.67
CA ALA A 131 -13.37 -3.68 -1.79
C ALA A 131 -14.36 -3.43 -2.94
N LEU A 132 -14.15 -4.07 -4.10
CA LEU A 132 -15.07 -4.01 -5.24
C LEU A 132 -16.42 -4.69 -4.94
N ARG A 133 -16.40 -5.87 -4.31
CA ARG A 133 -17.61 -6.62 -3.95
C ARG A 133 -18.50 -5.82 -3.00
N ARG A 134 -17.92 -5.14 -2.01
CA ARG A 134 -18.65 -4.26 -1.08
C ARG A 134 -19.38 -3.12 -1.79
N ARG A 135 -18.92 -2.73 -2.99
CA ARG A 135 -19.49 -1.66 -3.83
C ARG A 135 -20.41 -2.19 -4.94
N GLY A 136 -20.80 -3.47 -4.88
CA GLY A 136 -21.73 -4.09 -5.83
C GLY A 136 -21.10 -4.52 -7.15
N PHE A 137 -19.77 -4.43 -7.29
CA PHE A 137 -19.07 -4.94 -8.46
C PHE A 137 -18.91 -6.46 -8.38
N ARG A 138 -18.85 -7.11 -9.55
CA ARG A 138 -18.49 -8.53 -9.68
C ARG A 138 -17.27 -8.66 -10.57
N VAL A 139 -16.31 -9.47 -10.13
CA VAL A 139 -15.10 -9.79 -10.90
C VAL A 139 -15.51 -10.71 -12.05
N LYS A 140 -15.37 -10.23 -13.29
CA LYS A 140 -15.68 -11.02 -14.50
C LYS A 140 -14.50 -11.87 -14.95
N GLU A 141 -13.30 -11.30 -14.91
CA GLU A 141 -12.08 -11.93 -15.38
C GLU A 141 -10.92 -11.58 -14.45
N ARG A 142 -9.92 -12.46 -14.43
CA ARG A 142 -8.67 -12.29 -13.71
C ARG A 142 -7.55 -12.91 -14.52
N THR A 143 -6.50 -12.13 -14.77
CA THR A 143 -5.29 -12.60 -15.44
C THR A 143 -4.07 -12.24 -14.61
N VAL A 144 -3.17 -13.20 -14.41
CA VAL A 144 -1.91 -12.99 -13.69
C VAL A 144 -0.76 -13.04 -14.68
N PHE A 145 0.01 -11.95 -14.72
CA PHE A 145 1.25 -11.87 -15.48
C PHE A 145 2.43 -12.09 -14.55
N ARG A 146 3.32 -13.03 -14.89
CA ARG A 146 4.52 -13.29 -14.09
C ARG A 146 5.51 -12.15 -14.28
N SER A 147 5.93 -11.52 -13.18
CA SER A 147 7.03 -10.57 -13.18
C SER A 147 8.32 -11.26 -13.63
N LYS A 148 8.98 -10.70 -14.63
CA LYS A 148 10.29 -11.15 -15.09
C LYS A 148 11.36 -10.31 -14.42
N HIS A 149 12.10 -10.90 -13.50
CA HIS A 149 13.28 -10.27 -12.91
C HIS A 149 14.49 -10.56 -13.80
N THR A 150 15.10 -9.50 -14.31
CA THR A 150 16.34 -9.53 -15.07
C THR A 150 17.45 -8.90 -14.24
N PRO A 151 18.73 -9.22 -14.51
CA PRO A 151 19.85 -8.54 -13.88
C PRO A 151 19.75 -7.01 -13.99
N LYS A 152 19.35 -6.50 -15.16
CA LYS A 152 19.10 -5.07 -15.37
C LYS A 152 18.01 -4.51 -14.46
N SER A 153 16.90 -5.23 -14.29
CA SER A 153 15.81 -4.77 -13.40
C SER A 153 16.25 -4.75 -11.94
N LEU A 154 17.06 -5.71 -11.50
CA LEU A 154 17.58 -5.73 -10.13
C LEU A 154 18.61 -4.61 -9.90
N GLU A 155 19.49 -4.36 -10.87
CA GLU A 155 20.46 -3.26 -10.78
C GLU A 155 19.76 -1.90 -10.69
N LEU A 156 18.65 -1.68 -11.41
CA LEU A 156 17.86 -0.46 -11.28
C LEU A 156 17.30 -0.28 -9.86
N GLN A 157 16.82 -1.36 -9.23
CA GLN A 157 16.32 -1.30 -7.85
C GLN A 157 17.46 -1.04 -6.85
N LEU A 158 18.62 -1.67 -7.03
CA LEU A 158 19.80 -1.46 -6.19
C LEU A 158 20.38 -0.06 -6.34
N SER A 159 20.44 0.47 -7.57
CA SER A 159 20.84 1.86 -7.84
C SER A 159 19.93 2.86 -7.14
N TRP A 160 18.63 2.59 -7.10
CA TRP A 160 17.69 3.42 -6.35
C TRP A 160 17.90 3.29 -4.84
N ALA A 161 18.02 2.06 -4.32
CA ALA A 161 18.32 1.83 -2.91
C ALA A 161 19.60 2.55 -2.46
N GLU A 162 20.63 2.59 -3.32
CA GLU A 162 21.87 3.32 -3.10
C GLU A 162 21.64 4.84 -3.03
N SER A 163 20.85 5.39 -3.96
CA SER A 163 20.49 6.81 -3.97
C SER A 163 19.74 7.21 -2.70
N GLU A 164 18.79 6.39 -2.23
CA GLU A 164 18.04 6.68 -1.01
C GLU A 164 18.90 6.50 0.25
N ALA A 165 19.78 5.49 0.28
CA ALA A 165 20.70 5.29 1.39
C ALA A 165 21.59 6.52 1.65
N ARG A 166 22.00 7.24 0.59
CA ARG A 166 22.77 8.49 0.69
C ARG A 166 21.99 9.66 1.30
N ARG A 167 20.66 9.59 1.32
CA ARG A 167 19.78 10.61 1.90
C ARG A 167 19.39 10.33 3.36
N VAL A 168 19.79 9.18 3.90
CA VAL A 168 19.55 8.83 5.31
C VAL A 168 20.32 9.80 6.20
N PRO A 169 19.67 10.50 7.17
CA PRO A 169 20.33 11.52 7.99
C PRO A 169 21.45 11.01 8.90
N ASP A 170 21.31 9.77 9.40
CA ASP A 170 22.34 9.14 10.21
C ASP A 170 23.46 8.60 9.31
N ALA A 171 24.64 9.21 9.41
CA ALA A 171 25.80 8.88 8.58
C ALA A 171 26.31 7.44 8.79
N ALA A 172 26.27 6.92 10.02
CA ALA A 172 26.72 5.57 10.31
C ALA A 172 25.75 4.53 9.72
N LEU A 173 24.45 4.79 9.86
CA LEU A 173 23.40 3.98 9.25
C LEU A 173 23.45 4.02 7.72
N ALA A 174 23.61 5.21 7.13
CA ALA A 174 23.77 5.39 5.68
C ALA A 174 24.93 4.54 5.13
N GLN A 175 26.10 4.58 5.80
CA GLN A 175 27.25 3.77 5.41
C GLN A 175 26.97 2.26 5.52
N ALA A 176 26.27 1.82 6.57
CA ALA A 176 25.90 0.42 6.73
C ALA A 176 24.95 -0.06 5.61
N LEU A 177 23.98 0.77 5.23
CA LEU A 177 23.07 0.48 4.11
C LEU A 177 23.81 0.41 2.77
N LEU A 178 24.69 1.38 2.49
CA LEU A 178 25.51 1.38 1.27
C LEU A 178 26.39 0.13 1.18
N LYS A 179 27.00 -0.28 2.29
CA LYS A 179 27.75 -1.54 2.36
C LYS A 179 26.86 -2.75 2.07
N ARG A 180 25.61 -2.75 2.57
CA ARG A 180 24.67 -3.84 2.28
C ARG A 180 24.25 -3.85 0.80
N VAL A 181 23.98 -2.69 0.19
CA VAL A 181 23.67 -2.57 -1.25
C VAL A 181 24.83 -3.14 -2.08
N ALA A 182 26.06 -2.74 -1.77
CA ALA A 182 27.24 -3.26 -2.46
C ALA A 182 27.40 -4.78 -2.30
N ALA A 183 27.10 -5.33 -1.12
CA ALA A 183 27.14 -6.77 -0.89
C ALA A 183 26.08 -7.52 -1.72
N VAL A 184 24.83 -7.05 -1.74
CA VAL A 184 23.75 -7.67 -2.54
C VAL A 184 24.06 -7.62 -4.03
N ARG A 185 24.72 -6.57 -4.51
CA ARG A 185 25.11 -6.42 -5.92
C ARG A 185 26.14 -7.47 -6.39
N GLN A 186 26.87 -8.10 -5.46
CA GLN A 186 27.86 -9.14 -5.75
C GLN A 186 27.29 -10.57 -5.68
N GLU A 187 26.04 -10.74 -5.23
CA GLU A 187 25.32 -12.02 -5.16
C GLU A 187 24.71 -12.40 -6.52
#